data_AF-A0A4V0YYM5-F1
#
_entry.id   AF-A0A4V0YYM5-F1
#
_cell.length_a   1.000
_cell.length_b   1.000
_cell.length_c   1.000
_cell.angle_alpha   90.00
_cell.angle_beta   90.00
_cell.angle_gamma   90.00
#
_symmetry.space_group_name_H-M   'P 1'
#
loop_
_entity.id
_entity.type
_entity.pdbx_description
1 polymer ?
#
loop_
_entity_poly.entity_id
_entity_poly.type
_entity_poly.pdbx_seq_one_letter_code
_entity_poly.pdbx_strand_id
1 'polypeptide(L)'
;MKISRKEALMKNTTHTETFLVWPAGVPGGISQGRTEQETIFPPLHIPTPTRLIRNVVEPTLQAYLPDPSRANGTAVVVCPGGCFSFLSIEVEGEEVARWLNERGVAAFVLKYRLAPTPERDEDFMAQFMHIVHDVAGMQAQAPVGISDGQQALKLVRQRASEWGVDPERIGVLGFSAGGAIALAAATQYTAESRPAFAAPIYGPVWQELKVPQDAPPLFIALADDDPSIADGNMPLYNAWKASGHPVELHIYAKGGHGFGMTKQGLPSDRWIEQFADWLVSQGFLE
;
A
#
# COMPACT_ATOMS: atom_id res chain seq x y z
N MET A 1 -20.66 27.93 -6.62
CA MET A 1 -19.44 28.53 -6.02
C MET A 1 -18.49 27.36 -5.75
N LYS A 2 -17.41 27.22 -6.53
CA LYS A 2 -16.50 26.07 -6.47
C LYS A 2 -15.69 26.14 -5.17
N ILE A 3 -15.92 25.19 -4.26
CA ILE A 3 -15.06 24.97 -3.11
C ILE A 3 -13.71 24.52 -3.65
N SER A 4 -12.60 25.15 -3.23
CA SER A 4 -11.27 24.74 -3.69
C SER A 4 -10.95 23.31 -3.21
N ARG A 5 -10.18 22.53 -3.97
CA ARG A 5 -9.78 21.16 -3.56
C ARG A 5 -9.10 21.13 -2.18
N LYS A 6 -8.44 22.24 -1.80
CA LYS A 6 -7.84 22.48 -0.48
C LYS A 6 -8.89 22.65 0.64
N GLU A 7 -10.01 23.31 0.37
CA GLU A 7 -11.12 23.47 1.32
C GLU A 7 -12.00 22.22 1.43
N ALA A 8 -12.07 21.41 0.39
CA ALA A 8 -12.72 20.09 0.44
C ALA A 8 -11.92 19.09 1.30
N LEU A 9 -10.58 19.17 1.27
CA LEU A 9 -9.70 18.37 2.12
C LEU A 9 -9.83 18.71 3.61
N MET A 10 -10.25 19.94 3.96
CA MET A 10 -10.31 20.43 5.34
C MET A 10 -11.66 20.20 6.05
N LYS A 11 -12.69 19.69 5.36
CA LYS A 11 -14.07 19.59 5.90
C LYS A 11 -14.51 18.22 6.42
N ASN A 12 -13.68 17.19 6.34
CA ASN A 12 -13.91 15.92 7.03
C ASN A 12 -12.78 15.75 8.05
N THR A 13 -13.00 16.18 9.29
CA THR A 13 -12.11 15.85 10.40
C THR A 13 -12.28 14.37 10.74
N THR A 14 -11.69 13.51 9.89
CA THR A 14 -11.32 12.15 10.28
C THR A 14 -10.36 12.29 11.47
N HIS A 15 -10.62 11.57 12.55
CA HIS A 15 -9.65 11.43 13.63
C HIS A 15 -8.41 10.76 13.05
N THR A 16 -7.33 11.53 12.87
CA THR A 16 -6.05 11.01 12.40
C THR A 16 -5.08 10.95 13.57
N GLU A 17 -4.66 9.75 13.93
CA GLU A 17 -3.59 9.49 14.89
C GLU A 17 -2.38 8.97 14.11
N THR A 18 -1.17 9.41 14.46
CA THR A 18 0.07 8.87 13.88
C THR A 18 0.93 8.30 14.99
N PHE A 19 1.45 7.08 14.79
CA PHE A 19 2.30 6.41 15.76
C PHE A 19 3.46 5.69 15.07
N LEU A 20 4.53 5.45 15.84
CA LEU A 20 5.72 4.73 15.37
C LEU A 20 5.39 3.26 15.13
N VAL A 21 5.90 2.70 14.02
CA VAL A 21 5.82 1.26 13.74
C VAL A 21 6.73 0.47 14.70
N TRP A 22 7.82 1.08 15.13
CA TRP A 22 8.77 0.51 16.09
C TRP A 22 8.91 1.38 17.35
N PRO A 23 7.92 1.35 18.27
CA PRO A 23 7.95 2.22 19.47
C PRO A 23 9.12 1.92 20.42
N ALA A 24 9.68 0.71 20.36
CA ALA A 24 10.86 0.30 21.13
C ALA A 24 12.20 0.61 20.43
N GLY A 25 12.17 1.29 19.27
CA GLY A 25 13.34 1.62 18.47
C GLY A 25 13.37 0.87 17.14
N VAL A 26 13.79 1.57 16.09
CA VAL A 26 13.83 1.07 14.72
C VAL A 26 14.92 -0.01 14.54
N PRO A 27 14.59 -1.22 14.05
CA PRO A 27 15.57 -2.26 13.79
C PRO A 27 16.66 -1.79 12.82
N GLY A 28 17.93 -2.02 13.15
CA GLY A 28 19.07 -1.59 12.31
C GLY A 28 19.56 -0.16 12.55
N GLY A 29 18.85 0.66 13.34
CA GLY A 29 19.43 1.85 13.98
C GLY A 29 19.94 2.99 13.08
N ILE A 30 19.55 3.04 11.81
CA ILE A 30 20.03 4.08 10.87
C ILE A 30 19.19 5.36 11.04
N SER A 31 19.40 6.11 12.13
CA SER A 31 18.74 7.40 12.37
C SER A 31 19.65 8.61 12.16
N GLN A 32 20.96 8.42 11.96
CA GLN A 32 21.89 9.55 11.93
C GLN A 32 21.94 10.23 10.55
N GLY A 33 21.50 11.49 10.52
CA GLY A 33 21.76 12.43 9.43
C GLY A 33 20.81 12.37 8.23
N ARG A 34 19.66 11.70 8.35
CA ARG A 34 18.63 11.68 7.30
C ARG A 34 17.38 12.42 7.78
N THR A 35 16.84 13.27 6.91
CA THR A 35 15.60 14.00 7.17
C THR A 35 14.52 13.47 6.24
N GLU A 36 13.35 13.11 6.77
CA GLU A 36 12.18 12.81 5.94
C GLU A 36 11.85 14.04 5.09
N GLN A 37 11.54 13.83 3.81
CA GLN A 37 11.26 14.92 2.88
C GLN A 37 9.91 14.72 2.21
N GLU A 38 9.24 15.83 1.96
CA GLU A 38 8.04 15.89 1.14
C GLU A 38 8.37 16.58 -0.19
N THR A 39 7.98 15.96 -1.30
CA THR A 39 8.22 16.45 -2.65
C THR A 39 6.92 16.39 -3.46
N ILE A 40 6.64 17.41 -4.26
CA ILE A 40 5.53 17.39 -5.22
C ILE A 40 6.08 17.02 -6.59
N PHE A 41 5.62 15.89 -7.14
CA PHE A 41 6.11 15.38 -8.41
C PHE A 41 5.01 14.65 -9.19
N PRO A 42 4.89 14.83 -10.53
CA PRO A 42 4.01 13.98 -11.34
C PRO A 42 4.50 12.53 -11.35
N PRO A 43 3.64 11.53 -11.08
CA PRO A 43 3.99 10.13 -11.24
C PRO A 43 4.41 9.80 -12.69
N LEU A 44 5.15 8.71 -12.84
CA LEU A 44 5.51 8.21 -14.17
C LEU A 44 4.23 7.92 -14.98
N HIS A 45 4.18 8.39 -16.22
CA HIS A 45 3.04 8.27 -17.14
C HIS A 45 1.75 9.05 -16.75
N ILE A 46 1.72 9.74 -15.61
CA ILE A 46 0.54 10.49 -15.16
C ILE A 46 0.93 11.96 -14.93
N PRO A 47 0.39 12.92 -15.71
CA PRO A 47 0.88 14.30 -15.69
C PRO A 47 0.44 15.11 -14.47
N THR A 48 -0.44 14.56 -13.61
CA THR A 48 -0.96 15.27 -12.43
C THR A 48 0.05 15.15 -11.28
N PRO A 49 0.64 16.26 -10.79
CA PRO A 49 1.54 16.22 -9.65
C PRO A 49 0.85 15.69 -8.39
N THR A 50 1.54 14.83 -7.66
CA THR A 50 1.11 14.27 -6.38
C THR A 50 2.18 14.50 -5.32
N ARG A 51 1.77 14.44 -4.06
CA ARG A 51 2.71 14.45 -2.93
C ARG A 51 3.40 13.11 -2.76
N LEU A 52 4.72 13.15 -2.62
CA LEU A 52 5.60 12.03 -2.33
C LEU A 52 6.29 12.24 -0.98
N ILE A 53 6.54 11.15 -0.24
CA ILE A 53 7.43 11.17 0.93
C ILE A 53 8.72 10.43 0.60
N ARG A 54 9.87 10.95 1.03
CA ARG A 54 11.20 10.40 0.78
C ARG A 54 12.00 10.31 2.06
N ASN A 55 13.06 9.50 2.05
CA ASN A 55 14.06 9.46 3.13
C ASN A 55 13.49 9.09 4.52
N VAL A 56 12.41 8.30 4.57
CA VAL A 56 11.83 7.80 5.82
C VAL A 56 12.82 6.85 6.50
N VAL A 57 13.22 7.19 7.72
CA VAL A 57 14.05 6.35 8.60
C VAL A 57 13.30 5.85 9.84
N GLU A 58 12.33 6.63 10.30
CA GLU A 58 11.41 6.26 11.39
C GLU A 58 10.05 5.96 10.78
N PRO A 59 9.71 4.68 10.58
CA PRO A 59 8.46 4.33 9.95
C PRO A 59 7.29 4.63 10.89
N THR A 60 6.23 5.21 10.33
CA THR A 60 5.01 5.57 11.07
C THR A 60 3.79 4.96 10.41
N LEU A 61 2.76 4.75 11.22
CA LEU A 61 1.43 4.36 10.77
C LEU A 61 0.47 5.50 11.08
N GLN A 62 -0.22 6.01 10.06
CA GLN A 62 -1.26 7.01 10.21
C GLN A 62 -2.63 6.34 10.12
N ALA A 63 -3.39 6.38 11.21
CA ALA A 63 -4.74 5.87 11.27
C ALA A 63 -5.72 6.86 10.62
N TYR A 64 -6.59 6.34 9.78
CA TYR A 64 -7.75 7.00 9.21
C TYR A 64 -8.95 6.15 9.63
N LEU A 65 -9.79 6.70 10.49
CA LEU A 65 -10.94 5.97 11.03
C LEU A 65 -12.25 6.39 10.33
N PRO A 66 -13.14 5.45 10.02
CA PRO A 66 -14.47 5.75 9.50
C PRO A 66 -15.31 6.45 10.57
N ASP A 67 -16.43 7.02 10.14
CA ASP A 67 -17.48 7.45 11.08
C ASP A 67 -17.91 6.25 11.95
N PRO A 68 -17.95 6.36 13.28
CA PRO A 68 -18.33 5.25 14.16
C PRO A 68 -19.70 4.63 13.84
N SER A 69 -20.64 5.42 13.28
CA SER A 69 -21.95 4.91 12.85
C SER A 69 -21.91 4.04 11.60
N ARG A 70 -20.78 4.03 10.89
CA ARG A 70 -20.54 3.26 9.66
C ARG A 70 -19.46 2.20 9.84
N ALA A 71 -18.70 2.25 10.93
CA ALA A 71 -17.60 1.33 11.19
C ALA A 71 -18.08 -0.13 11.19
N ASN A 72 -17.42 -0.98 10.38
CA ASN A 72 -17.81 -2.39 10.19
C ASN A 72 -16.79 -3.38 10.79
N GLY A 73 -15.84 -2.89 11.59
CA GLY A 73 -14.79 -3.69 12.21
C GLY A 73 -13.64 -4.12 11.29
N THR A 74 -13.71 -3.84 9.99
CA THR A 74 -12.65 -4.22 9.03
C THR A 74 -11.58 -3.15 8.98
N ALA A 75 -10.32 -3.57 8.86
CA ALA A 75 -9.19 -2.67 8.69
C ALA A 75 -8.29 -3.07 7.52
N VAL A 76 -7.63 -2.07 6.93
CA VAL A 76 -6.62 -2.26 5.87
C VAL A 76 -5.36 -1.49 6.22
N VAL A 77 -4.22 -2.19 6.31
CA VAL A 77 -2.90 -1.55 6.25
C VAL A 77 -2.59 -1.24 4.79
N VAL A 78 -2.43 0.05 4.47
CA VAL A 78 -2.18 0.54 3.11
C VAL A 78 -0.69 0.86 2.94
N CYS A 79 -0.04 0.19 2.00
CA CYS A 79 1.38 0.32 1.69
C CYS A 79 1.56 1.04 0.32
N PRO A 80 1.88 2.34 0.30
CA PRO A 80 2.14 3.07 -0.95
C PRO A 80 3.33 2.48 -1.72
N GLY A 81 3.35 2.65 -3.04
CA GLY A 81 4.50 2.33 -3.88
C GLY A 81 5.55 3.44 -3.88
N GLY A 82 6.59 3.25 -4.71
CA GLY A 82 7.66 4.24 -4.90
C GLY A 82 9.07 3.67 -4.85
N CYS A 83 9.26 2.47 -5.41
CA CYS A 83 10.56 1.84 -5.61
C CYS A 83 11.41 1.69 -4.33
N PHE A 84 10.75 1.59 -3.16
CA PHE A 84 11.40 1.63 -1.85
C PHE A 84 12.31 2.86 -1.61
N SER A 85 12.19 3.92 -2.41
CA SER A 85 13.02 5.14 -2.36
C SER A 85 12.18 6.39 -2.11
N PHE A 86 10.88 6.32 -2.42
CA PHE A 86 9.85 7.29 -2.09
C PHE A 86 8.52 6.57 -1.81
N LEU A 87 7.51 7.31 -1.36
CA LEU A 87 6.15 6.86 -1.16
C LEU A 87 5.22 7.73 -1.97
N SER A 88 4.40 7.16 -2.85
CA SER A 88 3.28 7.84 -3.52
C SER A 88 2.13 8.10 -2.53
N ILE A 89 2.42 8.83 -1.44
CA ILE A 89 1.62 8.82 -0.21
C ILE A 89 0.18 9.28 -0.43
N GLU A 90 -0.03 10.27 -1.31
CA GLU A 90 -1.36 10.85 -1.53
C GLU A 90 -2.26 9.91 -2.32
N VAL A 91 -1.85 9.49 -3.52
CA VAL A 91 -2.68 8.72 -4.46
C VAL A 91 -2.69 7.21 -4.22
N GLU A 92 -1.69 6.66 -3.51
CA GLU A 92 -1.60 5.23 -3.16
C GLU A 92 -1.72 5.00 -1.65
N GLY A 93 -1.97 6.05 -0.86
CA GLY A 93 -2.14 5.98 0.60
C GLY A 93 -3.39 6.70 1.05
N GLU A 94 -3.33 8.03 1.13
CA GLU A 94 -4.38 8.83 1.79
C GLU A 94 -5.71 8.84 1.02
N GLU A 95 -5.68 8.88 -0.31
CA GLU A 95 -6.91 8.81 -1.13
C GLU A 95 -7.58 7.43 -0.98
N VAL A 96 -6.80 6.36 -0.91
CA VAL A 96 -7.29 5.00 -0.63
C VAL A 96 -7.93 4.95 0.75
N ALA A 97 -7.23 5.48 1.76
CA ALA A 97 -7.72 5.50 3.14
C ALA A 97 -9.05 6.26 3.28
N ARG A 98 -9.17 7.44 2.66
CA ARG A 98 -10.42 8.22 2.66
C ARG A 98 -11.56 7.45 1.99
N TRP A 99 -11.28 6.81 0.85
CA TRP A 99 -12.29 6.04 0.11
C TRP A 99 -12.80 4.82 0.89
N LEU A 100 -11.91 4.15 1.63
CA LEU A 100 -12.24 3.03 2.52
C LEU A 100 -13.06 3.48 3.74
N ASN A 101 -12.70 4.61 4.35
CA ASN A 101 -13.46 5.19 5.47
C ASN A 101 -14.90 5.53 5.07
N GLU A 102 -15.09 6.02 3.84
CA GLU A 102 -16.42 6.23 3.25
C GLU A 102 -17.24 4.95 3.08
N ARG A 103 -16.69 3.77 3.41
CA ARG A 103 -17.35 2.47 3.41
C ARG A 103 -17.27 1.77 4.76
N GLY A 104 -16.91 2.48 5.82
CA GLY A 104 -16.89 1.91 7.17
C GLY A 104 -15.63 1.10 7.50
N VAL A 105 -14.63 1.09 6.60
CA VAL A 105 -13.37 0.36 6.79
C VAL A 105 -12.33 1.30 7.38
N ALA A 106 -11.66 0.89 8.45
CA ALA A 106 -10.51 1.61 8.99
C ALA A 106 -9.28 1.42 8.09
N ALA A 107 -8.53 2.49 7.85
CA ALA A 107 -7.33 2.43 7.02
C ALA A 107 -6.11 2.94 7.80
N PHE A 108 -4.98 2.25 7.61
CA PHE A 108 -3.73 2.55 8.28
C PHE A 108 -2.65 2.74 7.23
N VAL A 109 -2.33 4.00 6.89
CA VAL A 109 -1.35 4.30 5.84
C VAL A 109 0.06 4.19 6.41
N LEU A 110 0.85 3.29 5.84
CA LEU A 110 2.21 3.00 6.28
C LEU A 110 3.22 3.88 5.55
N LYS A 111 3.95 4.70 6.32
CA LYS A 111 5.24 5.25 5.89
C LYS A 111 6.33 4.27 6.30
N TYR A 112 6.73 3.39 5.39
CA TYR A 112 7.83 2.43 5.63
C TYR A 112 9.19 3.03 5.30
N ARG A 113 10.27 2.42 5.79
CA ARG A 113 11.64 2.89 5.61
C ARG A 113 12.12 2.79 4.16
N LEU A 114 12.81 3.83 3.73
CA LEU A 114 13.23 4.01 2.35
C LEU A 114 14.75 4.00 2.20
N ALA A 115 15.19 3.59 1.00
CA ALA A 115 16.52 3.89 0.51
C ALA A 115 16.70 5.42 0.42
N PRO A 116 17.91 5.93 0.69
CA PRO A 116 18.17 7.37 0.64
C PRO A 116 18.08 7.90 -0.79
N THR A 117 17.59 9.12 -0.92
CA THR A 117 17.54 9.91 -2.15
C THR A 117 18.15 11.30 -1.88
N PRO A 118 18.63 12.02 -2.91
CA PRO A 118 19.20 13.35 -2.74
C PRO A 118 18.26 14.31 -2.02
N GLU A 119 18.80 15.20 -1.18
CA GLU A 119 17.97 16.13 -0.40
C GLU A 119 17.25 17.16 -1.29
N ARG A 120 17.93 17.69 -2.29
CA ARG A 120 17.32 18.65 -3.21
C ARG A 120 16.40 17.93 -4.18
N ASP A 121 15.20 18.47 -4.34
CA ASP A 121 14.23 17.94 -5.29
C ASP A 121 14.83 17.85 -6.70
N GLU A 122 15.52 18.88 -7.18
CA GLU A 122 16.18 18.88 -8.51
C GLU A 122 17.16 17.70 -8.70
N ASP A 123 17.93 17.36 -7.67
CA ASP A 123 18.89 16.25 -7.73
C ASP A 123 18.18 14.89 -7.67
N PHE A 124 17.10 14.78 -6.87
CA PHE A 124 16.22 13.61 -6.86
C PHE A 124 15.53 13.43 -8.23
N MET A 125 15.06 14.51 -8.85
CA MET A 125 14.46 14.50 -10.18
C MET A 125 15.44 14.00 -11.24
N ALA A 126 16.69 14.47 -11.19
CA ALA A 126 17.73 14.03 -12.11
C ALA A 126 18.03 12.52 -11.98
N GLN A 127 17.80 11.93 -10.80
CA GLN A 127 18.00 10.51 -10.53
C GLN A 127 16.72 9.67 -10.66
N PHE A 128 15.55 10.28 -10.87
CA PHE A 128 14.27 9.58 -10.84
C PHE A 128 14.23 8.39 -11.81
N MET A 129 14.68 8.59 -13.05
CA MET A 129 14.71 7.52 -14.06
C MET A 129 15.74 6.42 -13.76
N HIS A 130 16.79 6.72 -12.98
CA HIS A 130 17.71 5.70 -12.50
C HIS A 130 17.05 4.87 -11.39
N ILE A 131 16.38 5.54 -10.44
CA ILE A 131 15.68 4.91 -9.32
C ILE A 131 14.61 3.94 -9.81
N VAL A 132 13.75 4.34 -10.76
CA VAL A 132 12.66 3.48 -11.26
C VAL A 132 13.14 2.26 -12.06
N HIS A 133 14.39 2.27 -12.55
CA HIS A 133 14.98 1.15 -13.28
C HIS A 133 15.96 0.32 -12.43
N ASP A 134 16.26 0.74 -11.19
CA ASP A 134 17.18 0.02 -10.30
C ASP A 134 16.49 -1.13 -9.56
N VAL A 135 16.13 -2.18 -10.30
CA VAL A 135 15.48 -3.37 -9.72
C VAL A 135 16.33 -4.01 -8.62
N ALA A 136 17.65 -4.02 -8.77
CA ALA A 136 18.56 -4.60 -7.78
C ALA A 136 18.54 -3.80 -6.46
N GLY A 137 18.58 -2.47 -6.53
CA GLY A 137 18.43 -1.60 -5.36
C GLY A 137 17.08 -1.76 -4.68
N MET A 138 15.99 -1.87 -5.45
CA MET A 138 14.66 -2.16 -4.90
C MET A 138 14.63 -3.48 -4.15
N GLN A 139 15.17 -4.55 -4.74
CA GLN A 139 15.25 -5.88 -4.12
C GLN A 139 16.10 -5.88 -2.85
N ALA A 140 17.21 -5.12 -2.82
CA ALA A 140 18.06 -4.99 -1.66
C ALA A 140 17.36 -4.25 -0.49
N GLN A 141 16.52 -3.25 -0.80
CA GLN A 141 15.79 -2.49 0.21
C GLN A 141 14.49 -3.18 0.66
N ALA A 142 13.90 -4.04 -0.17
CA ALA A 142 12.61 -4.67 0.07
C ALA A 142 12.47 -5.35 1.46
N PRO A 143 13.45 -6.11 1.97
CA PRO A 143 13.34 -6.74 3.30
C PRO A 143 13.08 -5.74 4.43
N VAL A 144 13.62 -4.51 4.32
CA VAL A 144 13.41 -3.47 5.33
C VAL A 144 11.94 -3.02 5.32
N GLY A 145 11.39 -2.69 4.14
CA GLY A 145 9.99 -2.29 4.00
C GLY A 145 9.00 -3.42 4.34
N ILE A 146 9.32 -4.67 3.97
CA ILE A 146 8.53 -5.85 4.33
C ILE A 146 8.43 -6.00 5.85
N SER A 147 9.55 -5.84 6.56
CA SER A 147 9.55 -5.92 8.03
C SER A 147 8.68 -4.83 8.68
N ASP A 148 8.64 -3.63 8.09
CA ASP A 148 7.77 -2.54 8.57
C ASP A 148 6.29 -2.87 8.34
N GLY A 149 5.95 -3.46 7.18
CA GLY A 149 4.58 -3.89 6.88
C GLY A 149 4.06 -4.99 7.82
N GLN A 150 4.88 -6.00 8.09
CA GLN A 150 4.53 -7.07 9.03
C GLN A 150 4.36 -6.55 10.47
N GLN A 151 5.23 -5.63 10.88
CA GLN A 151 5.12 -4.99 12.19
C GLN A 151 3.90 -4.06 12.27
N ALA A 152 3.54 -3.37 11.19
CA ALA A 152 2.32 -2.57 11.13
C ALA A 152 1.07 -3.44 11.34
N LEU A 153 0.97 -4.58 10.65
CA LEU A 153 -0.12 -5.55 10.86
C LEU A 153 -0.21 -6.02 12.31
N LYS A 154 0.94 -6.32 12.93
CA LYS A 154 1.01 -6.69 14.35
C LYS A 154 0.51 -5.57 15.27
N LEU A 155 0.94 -4.33 15.06
CA LEU A 155 0.49 -3.20 15.86
C LEU A 155 -1.01 -2.93 15.72
N VAL A 156 -1.52 -2.97 14.49
CA VAL A 156 -2.96 -2.77 14.24
C VAL A 156 -3.77 -3.83 14.98
N ARG A 157 -3.33 -5.09 14.93
CA ARG A 157 -3.97 -6.20 15.66
C ARG A 157 -3.92 -6.02 17.16
N GLN A 158 -2.77 -5.64 17.71
CA GLN A 158 -2.59 -5.46 19.16
C GLN A 158 -3.43 -4.33 19.74
N ARG A 159 -3.68 -3.28 18.94
CA ARG A 159 -4.42 -2.08 19.33
C ARG A 159 -5.83 -2.03 18.73
N ALA A 160 -6.32 -3.11 18.13
CA ALA A 160 -7.56 -3.14 17.36
C ALA A 160 -8.78 -2.62 18.15
N SER A 161 -8.84 -2.93 19.46
CA SER A 161 -9.91 -2.47 20.35
C SER A 161 -9.96 -0.95 20.53
N GLU A 162 -8.84 -0.24 20.37
CA GLU A 162 -8.78 1.22 20.44
C GLU A 162 -9.55 1.89 19.30
N TRP A 163 -9.72 1.19 18.17
CA TRP A 163 -10.30 1.72 16.95
C TRP A 163 -11.61 1.03 16.53
N GLY A 164 -12.13 0.13 17.38
CA GLY A 164 -13.32 -0.66 17.04
C GLY A 164 -13.09 -1.62 15.87
N VAL A 165 -11.85 -2.07 15.68
CA VAL A 165 -11.44 -3.02 14.66
C VAL A 165 -11.52 -4.44 15.22
N ASP A 166 -11.98 -5.39 14.40
CA ASP A 166 -11.90 -6.81 14.69
C ASP A 166 -10.49 -7.31 14.32
N PRO A 167 -9.73 -7.90 15.27
CA PRO A 167 -8.36 -8.39 15.03
C PRO A 167 -8.25 -9.47 13.95
N GLU A 168 -9.37 -10.14 13.61
CA GLU A 168 -9.44 -11.17 12.56
C GLU A 168 -9.85 -10.60 11.19
N ARG A 169 -10.10 -9.29 11.09
CA ARG A 169 -10.53 -8.60 9.85
C ARG A 169 -9.54 -7.52 9.39
N ILE A 170 -8.26 -7.75 9.65
CA ILE A 170 -7.17 -6.83 9.28
C ILE A 170 -6.48 -7.36 8.03
N GLY A 171 -6.70 -6.70 6.90
CA GLY A 171 -6.01 -6.99 5.65
C GLY A 171 -4.86 -6.05 5.35
N VAL A 172 -4.16 -6.34 4.25
CA VAL A 172 -3.08 -5.51 3.71
C VAL A 172 -3.32 -5.23 2.23
N LEU A 173 -3.12 -3.99 1.83
CA LEU A 173 -3.20 -3.55 0.44
C LEU A 173 -1.93 -2.78 0.12
N GLY A 174 -1.34 -3.01 -1.05
CA GLY A 174 -0.18 -2.22 -1.43
C GLY A 174 0.06 -2.13 -2.92
N PHE A 175 0.76 -1.08 -3.32
CA PHE A 175 0.98 -0.72 -4.72
C PHE A 175 2.45 -0.86 -5.10
N SER A 176 2.78 -1.43 -6.26
CA SER A 176 4.17 -1.51 -6.75
C SER A 176 5.11 -2.07 -5.66
N ALA A 177 6.12 -1.33 -5.21
CA ALA A 177 6.96 -1.67 -4.06
C ALA A 177 6.15 -2.04 -2.79
N GLY A 178 5.09 -1.30 -2.47
CA GLY A 178 4.14 -1.65 -1.41
C GLY A 178 3.31 -2.90 -1.72
N GLY A 179 3.10 -3.22 -3.00
CA GLY A 179 2.52 -4.49 -3.44
C GLY A 179 3.42 -5.68 -3.15
N ALA A 180 4.75 -5.50 -3.24
CA ALA A 180 5.71 -6.50 -2.77
C ALA A 180 5.60 -6.71 -1.25
N ILE A 181 5.39 -5.64 -0.48
CA ILE A 181 5.10 -5.73 0.97
C ILE A 181 3.82 -6.53 1.22
N ALA A 182 2.73 -6.22 0.50
CA ALA A 182 1.46 -6.93 0.65
C ALA A 182 1.59 -8.43 0.31
N LEU A 183 2.29 -8.78 -0.77
CA LEU A 183 2.53 -10.16 -1.15
C LEU A 183 3.42 -10.90 -0.14
N ALA A 184 4.50 -10.27 0.34
CA ALA A 184 5.34 -10.83 1.37
C ALA A 184 4.58 -11.04 2.69
N ALA A 185 3.71 -10.09 3.07
CA ALA A 185 2.83 -10.22 4.23
C ALA A 185 1.82 -11.37 4.08
N ALA A 186 1.48 -11.78 2.85
CA ALA A 186 0.59 -12.93 2.58
C ALA A 186 1.32 -14.28 2.48
N THR A 187 2.65 -14.31 2.60
CA THR A 187 3.46 -15.52 2.33
C THR A 187 4.57 -15.78 3.35
N GLN A 188 5.00 -14.77 4.09
CA GLN A 188 6.16 -14.81 4.99
C GLN A 188 5.81 -14.32 6.41
N TYR A 189 4.60 -14.62 6.88
CA TYR A 189 4.06 -14.10 8.13
C TYR A 189 4.30 -15.00 9.34
N THR A 190 4.17 -14.39 10.53
CA THR A 190 3.88 -15.06 11.80
C THR A 190 2.38 -15.01 12.08
N ALA A 191 1.90 -15.72 13.11
CA ALA A 191 0.50 -15.64 13.54
C ALA A 191 0.07 -14.19 13.84
N GLU A 192 0.95 -13.39 14.45
CA GLU A 192 0.66 -12.01 14.84
C GLU A 192 0.73 -11.02 13.68
N SER A 193 1.29 -11.40 12.53
CA SER A 193 1.46 -10.53 11.36
C SER A 193 0.69 -11.02 10.13
N ARG A 194 0.06 -12.20 10.20
CA ARG A 194 -0.77 -12.76 9.12
C ARG A 194 -1.97 -11.84 8.84
N PRO A 195 -2.18 -11.36 7.60
CA PRO A 195 -3.38 -10.59 7.28
C PRO A 195 -4.58 -11.51 7.04
N ALA A 196 -5.79 -10.98 7.22
CA ALA A 196 -7.04 -11.66 6.91
C ALA A 196 -7.26 -11.79 5.39
N PHE A 197 -6.73 -10.84 4.62
CA PHE A 197 -6.73 -10.78 3.16
C PHE A 197 -5.56 -9.93 2.67
N ALA A 198 -5.12 -10.13 1.43
CA ALA A 198 -4.06 -9.33 0.83
C ALA A 198 -4.42 -8.83 -0.58
N ALA A 199 -3.98 -7.62 -0.91
CA ALA A 199 -4.23 -6.99 -2.20
C ALA A 199 -2.97 -6.34 -2.79
N PRO A 200 -2.09 -7.11 -3.47
CA PRO A 200 -1.02 -6.54 -4.28
C PRO A 200 -1.57 -5.93 -5.57
N ILE A 201 -1.45 -4.61 -5.69
CA ILE A 201 -1.85 -3.84 -6.86
C ILE A 201 -0.58 -3.53 -7.66
N TYR A 202 -0.47 -4.08 -8.88
CA TYR A 202 0.73 -4.07 -9.73
C TYR A 202 2.03 -4.30 -8.94
N GLY A 203 1.98 -5.24 -7.99
CA GLY A 203 3.12 -5.61 -7.15
C GLY A 203 4.09 -6.52 -7.91
N PRO A 204 5.41 -6.33 -7.77
CA PRO A 204 6.38 -7.25 -8.32
C PRO A 204 6.38 -8.57 -7.54
N VAL A 205 6.62 -9.65 -8.26
CA VAL A 205 6.79 -11.00 -7.69
C VAL A 205 8.27 -11.36 -7.73
N TRP A 206 9.02 -11.01 -6.69
CA TRP A 206 10.46 -11.32 -6.59
C TRP A 206 10.78 -12.56 -5.76
N GLN A 207 9.84 -12.95 -4.90
CA GLN A 207 9.97 -14.09 -4.03
C GLN A 207 9.60 -15.38 -4.75
N GLU A 208 10.13 -16.50 -4.26
CA GLU A 208 9.66 -17.82 -4.68
C GLU A 208 8.17 -17.98 -4.33
N LEU A 209 7.36 -18.39 -5.29
CA LEU A 209 5.92 -18.56 -5.13
C LEU A 209 5.59 -19.84 -4.36
N LYS A 210 5.82 -19.82 -3.05
CA LYS A 210 5.36 -20.83 -2.09
C LYS A 210 4.13 -20.31 -1.36
N VAL A 211 2.95 -20.81 -1.76
CA VAL A 211 1.68 -20.43 -1.12
C VAL A 211 1.56 -21.19 0.21
N PRO A 212 1.47 -20.50 1.37
CA PRO A 212 1.25 -21.16 2.65
C PRO A 212 -0.04 -21.98 2.68
N GLN A 213 -0.10 -23.01 3.52
CA GLN A 213 -1.31 -23.85 3.66
C GLN A 213 -2.50 -23.08 4.24
N ASP A 214 -2.23 -22.05 5.03
CA ASP A 214 -3.21 -21.15 5.63
C ASP A 214 -3.19 -19.77 4.95
N ALA A 215 -2.81 -19.70 3.67
CA ALA A 215 -2.70 -18.43 2.97
C ALA A 215 -4.04 -17.67 2.96
N PRO A 216 -4.01 -16.33 3.09
CA PRO A 216 -5.22 -15.52 3.03
C PRO A 216 -5.76 -15.44 1.59
N PRO A 217 -7.05 -15.08 1.42
CA PRO A 217 -7.58 -14.63 0.14
C PRO A 217 -6.72 -13.53 -0.49
N LEU A 218 -6.57 -13.58 -1.82
CA LEU A 218 -5.72 -12.65 -2.57
C LEU A 218 -6.49 -11.91 -3.67
N PHE A 219 -6.38 -10.59 -3.71
CA PHE A 219 -6.90 -9.74 -4.78
C PHE A 219 -5.74 -9.13 -5.58
N ILE A 220 -5.69 -9.35 -6.88
CA ILE A 220 -4.61 -8.88 -7.75
C ILE A 220 -5.21 -7.95 -8.80
N ALA A 221 -4.62 -6.78 -9.00
CA ALA A 221 -5.01 -5.87 -10.08
C ALA A 221 -3.78 -5.23 -10.73
N LEU A 222 -3.73 -5.23 -12.07
CA LEU A 222 -2.65 -4.64 -12.85
C LEU A 222 -3.10 -4.23 -14.25
N ALA A 223 -2.25 -3.49 -14.96
CA ALA A 223 -2.42 -3.21 -16.38
C ALA A 223 -1.51 -4.12 -17.23
N ASP A 224 -2.01 -4.59 -18.37
CA ASP A 224 -1.29 -5.42 -19.34
C ASP A 224 -0.20 -4.63 -20.07
N ASP A 225 -0.42 -3.33 -20.28
CA ASP A 225 0.55 -2.40 -20.87
C ASP A 225 1.61 -1.89 -19.86
N ASP A 226 1.72 -2.52 -18.69
CA ASP A 226 2.83 -2.34 -17.76
C ASP A 226 3.96 -3.34 -18.06
N PRO A 227 5.05 -2.90 -18.74
CA PRO A 227 6.12 -3.80 -19.16
C PRO A 227 6.96 -4.34 -17.99
N SER A 228 6.80 -3.80 -16.78
CA SER A 228 7.66 -4.12 -15.63
C SER A 228 7.13 -5.27 -14.78
N ILE A 229 5.80 -5.50 -14.80
CA ILE A 229 5.14 -6.31 -13.76
C ILE A 229 4.13 -7.33 -14.34
N ALA A 230 3.61 -7.12 -15.55
CA ALA A 230 2.48 -7.88 -16.08
C ALA A 230 2.71 -9.40 -16.10
N ASP A 231 3.83 -9.83 -16.68
CA ASP A 231 4.15 -11.25 -16.85
C ASP A 231 4.30 -12.02 -15.53
N GLY A 232 4.71 -11.34 -14.45
CA GLY A 232 4.94 -11.96 -13.14
C GLY A 232 3.67 -12.31 -12.37
N ASN A 233 2.54 -11.66 -12.67
CA ASN A 233 1.32 -11.80 -11.88
C ASN A 233 0.42 -12.97 -12.32
N MET A 234 0.51 -13.42 -13.57
CA MET A 234 -0.23 -14.61 -14.03
C MET A 234 0.23 -15.90 -13.31
N PRO A 235 1.55 -16.16 -13.13
CA PRO A 235 2.02 -17.27 -12.30
C PRO A 235 1.57 -17.17 -10.83
N LEU A 236 1.52 -15.97 -10.25
CA LEU A 236 1.03 -15.76 -8.89
C LEU A 236 -0.44 -16.19 -8.74
N TYR A 237 -1.32 -15.75 -9.64
CA TYR A 237 -2.72 -16.18 -9.66
C TYR A 237 -2.84 -17.70 -9.76
N ASN A 238 -2.10 -18.30 -10.70
CA ASN A 238 -2.14 -19.75 -10.91
C ASN A 238 -1.69 -20.53 -9.66
N ALA A 239 -0.64 -20.05 -8.97
CA ALA A 239 -0.17 -20.66 -7.74
C ALA A 239 -1.23 -20.60 -6.62
N TRP A 240 -1.89 -19.45 -6.45
CA TRP A 240 -2.96 -19.28 -5.44
C TRP A 240 -4.21 -20.10 -5.76
N LYS A 241 -4.57 -20.19 -7.04
CA LYS A 241 -5.68 -21.03 -7.48
C LYS A 241 -5.39 -22.51 -7.26
N ALA A 242 -4.16 -22.95 -7.55
CA ALA A 242 -3.76 -24.35 -7.39
C ALA A 242 -3.71 -24.80 -5.92
N SER A 243 -3.50 -23.89 -4.97
CA SER A 243 -3.56 -24.19 -3.53
C SER A 243 -4.98 -24.25 -2.97
N GLY A 244 -6.00 -23.86 -3.75
CA GLY A 244 -7.41 -23.89 -3.34
C GLY A 244 -7.84 -22.69 -2.50
N HIS A 245 -6.96 -21.70 -2.29
CA HIS A 245 -7.31 -20.46 -1.60
C HIS A 245 -8.06 -19.49 -2.54
N PRO A 246 -8.99 -18.66 -2.02
CA PRO A 246 -9.68 -17.67 -2.84
C PRO A 246 -8.70 -16.69 -3.48
N VAL A 247 -8.84 -16.45 -4.78
CA VAL A 247 -8.04 -15.48 -5.52
C VAL A 247 -8.86 -14.83 -6.63
N GLU A 248 -8.72 -13.51 -6.77
CA GLU A 248 -9.28 -12.73 -7.87
C GLU A 248 -8.17 -11.97 -8.59
N LEU A 249 -8.25 -11.91 -9.92
CA LEU A 249 -7.26 -11.25 -10.77
C LEU A 249 -7.97 -10.36 -11.79
N HIS A 250 -7.61 -9.07 -11.78
CA HIS A 250 -7.97 -8.08 -12.78
C HIS A 250 -6.75 -7.68 -13.61
N ILE A 251 -6.84 -7.89 -14.93
CA ILE A 251 -5.85 -7.37 -15.89
C ILE A 251 -6.56 -6.38 -16.81
N TYR A 252 -6.20 -5.11 -16.70
CA TYR A 252 -6.71 -4.06 -17.57
C TYR A 252 -5.84 -3.95 -18.81
N ALA A 253 -6.43 -3.89 -20.01
CA ALA A 253 -5.64 -3.75 -21.24
C ALA A 253 -4.80 -2.46 -21.29
N LYS A 254 -5.19 -1.42 -20.54
CA LYS A 254 -4.48 -0.14 -20.44
C LYS A 254 -4.54 0.43 -19.03
N GLY A 255 -3.49 1.14 -18.67
CA GLY A 255 -3.40 1.92 -17.42
C GLY A 255 -1.96 2.23 -17.01
N GLY A 256 -0.99 1.49 -17.57
CA GLY A 256 0.42 1.58 -17.22
C GLY A 256 0.70 1.22 -15.77
N HIS A 257 1.98 1.37 -15.38
CA HIS A 257 2.39 1.25 -13.99
C HIS A 257 1.96 2.49 -13.19
N GLY A 258 1.55 2.29 -11.93
CA GLY A 258 1.33 3.39 -10.98
C GLY A 258 0.01 4.15 -11.16
N PHE A 259 -1.04 3.51 -11.67
CA PHE A 259 -2.34 4.18 -11.85
C PHE A 259 -2.97 4.68 -10.55
N GLY A 260 -2.76 3.98 -9.43
CA GLY A 260 -3.24 4.37 -8.10
C GLY A 260 -4.70 4.84 -8.08
N MET A 261 -4.99 5.87 -7.29
CA MET A 261 -6.31 6.54 -7.28
C MET A 261 -6.46 7.63 -8.35
N THR A 262 -5.42 7.88 -9.17
CA THR A 262 -5.46 8.96 -10.16
C THR A 262 -6.35 8.58 -11.34
N LYS A 263 -7.36 9.41 -11.63
CA LYS A 263 -8.29 9.17 -12.75
C LYS A 263 -7.61 9.42 -14.10
N GLN A 264 -7.59 8.40 -14.94
CA GLN A 264 -7.08 8.43 -16.31
C GLN A 264 -8.21 8.39 -17.36
N GLY A 265 -9.45 8.15 -16.94
CA GLY A 265 -10.57 7.89 -17.84
C GLY A 265 -10.52 6.48 -18.46
N LEU A 266 -9.82 5.55 -17.80
CA LEU A 266 -9.62 4.17 -18.24
C LEU A 266 -10.35 3.19 -17.30
N PRO A 267 -10.62 1.94 -17.74
CA PRO A 267 -11.23 0.93 -16.87
C PRO A 267 -10.47 0.68 -15.56
N SER A 268 -9.13 0.84 -15.57
CA SER A 268 -8.28 0.74 -14.38
C SER A 268 -8.68 1.70 -13.27
N ASP A 269 -9.33 2.83 -13.58
CA ASP A 269 -9.84 3.78 -12.59
C ASP A 269 -10.87 3.17 -11.61
N ARG A 270 -11.41 2.00 -11.94
CA ARG A 270 -12.44 1.28 -11.16
C ARG A 270 -11.88 0.19 -10.25
N TRP A 271 -10.56 0.05 -10.14
CA TRP A 271 -9.94 -1.04 -9.39
C TRP A 271 -10.38 -1.06 -7.91
N ILE A 272 -10.56 0.11 -7.29
CA ILE A 272 -10.90 0.23 -5.87
C ILE A 272 -12.36 -0.17 -5.62
N GLU A 273 -13.27 0.14 -6.55
CA GLU A 273 -14.66 -0.37 -6.53
C GLU A 273 -14.67 -1.89 -6.63
N GLN A 274 -13.91 -2.48 -7.55
CA GLN A 274 -13.80 -3.94 -7.71
C GLN A 274 -13.17 -4.61 -6.48
N PHE A 275 -12.19 -3.95 -5.86
CA PHE A 275 -11.65 -4.40 -4.57
C PHE A 275 -12.72 -4.42 -3.47
N ALA A 276 -13.59 -3.41 -3.40
CA ALA A 276 -14.70 -3.43 -2.43
C ALA A 276 -15.74 -4.51 -2.73
N ASP A 277 -16.12 -4.71 -4.00
CA ASP A 277 -17.01 -5.79 -4.40
C ASP A 277 -16.42 -7.15 -4.00
N TRP A 278 -15.10 -7.31 -4.17
CA TRP A 278 -14.38 -8.48 -3.72
C TRP A 278 -14.40 -8.61 -2.18
N LEU A 279 -14.15 -7.54 -1.42
CA LEU A 279 -14.26 -7.57 0.05
C LEU A 279 -15.67 -8.01 0.49
N VAL A 280 -16.73 -7.55 -0.17
CA VAL A 280 -18.11 -8.02 0.09
C VAL A 280 -18.22 -9.53 -0.15
N SER A 281 -17.71 -10.02 -1.28
CA SER A 281 -17.74 -11.46 -1.60
C SER A 281 -16.99 -12.33 -0.58
N GLN A 282 -15.96 -11.78 0.05
CA GLN A 282 -15.16 -12.43 1.08
C GLN A 282 -15.73 -12.23 2.50
N GLY A 283 -16.83 -11.47 2.65
CA GLY A 283 -17.43 -11.15 3.94
C GLY A 283 -16.66 -10.10 4.75
N PHE A 284 -15.74 -9.35 4.13
CA PHE A 284 -14.98 -8.26 4.74
C PHE A 284 -15.67 -6.88 4.62
N LEU A 285 -16.77 -6.78 3.87
CA LEU A 285 -17.56 -5.57 3.72
C LEU A 285 -19.05 -5.94 3.61
N GLU A 286 -19.95 -5.04 4.02
CA GLU A 286 -21.42 -5.18 3.95
C GLU A 286 -22.02 -4.38 2.80
#